data_AF-U2KZN4-F1
#
_entry.id   AF-U2KZN4-F1
#
_cell.length_a   1.000
_cell.length_b   1.000
_cell.length_c   1.000
_cell.angle_alpha   90.00
_cell.angle_beta   90.00
_cell.angle_gamma   90.00
#
_symmetry.space_group_name_H-M   'P 1'
#
loop_
_entity.id
_entity.type
_entity.pdbx_description
1 polymer ?
#
loop_
_entity_poly.entity_id
_entity_poly.type
_entity_poly.pdbx_seq_one_letter_code
_entity_poly.pdbx_strand_id
1 'polypeptide(L)'
;MKRLVLITLWVALCSVTVSAQRVDVYLSRYKRFLNGVESLKSVTPHDYQRIDSVYEILTDEYHTTYKAKMTNEQLSTYTAYRIRYKKKMAFLESKKLTEAIDTTGNVITKAVRKSGAKVSGFLKGLFGKDK
;
A
#
# COMPACT_ATOMS: atom_id res chain seq x y z
N MET A 1 -14.51 -2.68 -13.75
CA MET A 1 -14.18 -1.63 -12.75
C MET A 1 -12.68 -1.44 -12.50
N LYS A 2 -11.85 -2.49 -12.33
CA LYS A 2 -10.38 -2.35 -12.14
C LYS A 2 -9.65 -1.59 -13.26
N ARG A 3 -10.09 -1.72 -14.52
CA ARG A 3 -9.49 -1.03 -15.68
C ARG A 3 -9.83 0.47 -15.75
N LEU A 4 -10.98 0.89 -15.21
CA LEU A 4 -11.39 2.30 -15.25
C LEU A 4 -10.59 3.16 -14.26
N VAL A 5 -10.21 2.59 -13.11
CA VAL A 5 -9.34 3.25 -12.13
C VAL A 5 -7.91 3.45 -12.65
N LEU A 6 -7.43 2.52 -13.49
CA LEU A 6 -6.12 2.63 -14.14
C LEU A 6 -6.08 3.74 -15.20
N ILE A 7 -7.17 3.93 -15.94
CA ILE A 7 -7.27 4.95 -17.00
C ILE A 7 -7.36 6.36 -16.40
N THR A 8 -8.10 6.55 -15.30
CA THR A 8 -8.16 7.85 -14.61
C THR A 8 -6.82 8.25 -13.98
N LEU A 9 -6.00 7.26 -13.57
CA LEU A 9 -4.66 7.51 -13.04
C LEU A 9 -3.69 7.99 -14.14
N TRP A 10 -3.84 7.50 -15.38
CA TRP A 10 -3.04 7.91 -16.54
C TRP A 10 -3.41 9.29 -17.09
N VAL A 11 -4.70 9.62 -17.17
CA VAL A 11 -5.15 10.93 -17.69
C VAL A 11 -4.72 12.09 -16.78
N ALA A 12 -4.56 11.84 -15.48
CA ALA A 12 -4.06 12.85 -14.54
C ALA A 12 -2.57 13.21 -14.75
N LEU A 13 -1.79 12.37 -15.44
CA LEU A 13 -0.35 12.57 -15.66
C LEU A 13 -0.03 13.39 -16.93
N CYS A 14 -0.91 13.42 -17.94
CA CYS A 14 -0.59 14.03 -19.25
C CYS A 14 -0.84 15.54 -19.38
N SER A 15 -1.13 16.28 -18.31
CA SER A 15 -1.34 17.74 -18.37
C SER A 15 -0.16 18.52 -17.77
N VAL A 16 1.06 18.26 -18.24
CA VAL A 16 2.23 19.09 -17.89
C VAL A 16 2.44 20.12 -18.99
N THR A 17 1.71 21.23 -18.90
CA THR A 17 2.10 22.45 -19.62
C THR A 17 3.14 23.19 -18.79
N VAL A 18 4.32 23.38 -19.38
CA VAL A 18 5.45 24.18 -18.87
C VAL A 18 5.05 25.66 -18.87
N SER A 19 4.18 26.07 -17.96
CA SER A 19 3.87 27.47 -17.70
C SER A 19 3.79 27.66 -16.20
N ALA A 20 4.74 28.40 -15.63
CA ALA A 20 4.78 28.86 -14.24
C ALA A 20 3.99 27.98 -13.26
N GLN A 21 4.55 26.81 -12.90
CA GLN A 21 3.82 25.87 -12.05
C GLN A 21 3.52 26.54 -10.71
N ARG A 22 2.24 26.87 -10.49
CA ARG A 22 1.77 27.50 -9.26
C ARG A 22 1.84 26.48 -8.13
N VAL A 23 2.30 26.91 -6.95
CA VAL A 23 2.37 26.09 -5.73
C VAL A 23 1.01 25.43 -5.43
N ASP A 24 -0.10 26.15 -5.64
CA ASP A 24 -1.45 25.64 -5.41
C ASP A 24 -1.80 24.45 -6.32
N VAL A 25 -1.30 24.45 -7.56
CA VAL A 25 -1.51 23.37 -8.53
C VAL A 25 -0.72 22.14 -8.10
N TYR A 26 0.53 22.33 -7.66
CA TYR A 26 1.34 21.27 -7.08
C TYR A 26 0.67 20.63 -5.86
N LEU A 27 0.25 21.44 -4.87
CA LEU A 27 -0.43 20.95 -3.68
C LEU A 27 -1.75 20.23 -4.03
N SER A 28 -2.49 20.72 -5.02
CA SER A 28 -3.71 20.07 -5.52
C SER A 28 -3.41 18.70 -6.14
N ARG A 29 -2.33 18.59 -6.93
CA ARG A 29 -1.87 17.32 -7.51
C ARG A 29 -1.47 16.33 -6.42
N TYR A 30 -0.70 16.78 -5.43
CA TYR A 30 -0.33 15.98 -4.27
C TYR A 30 -1.56 15.47 -3.53
N LYS A 31 -2.55 16.35 -3.27
CA LYS A 31 -3.80 15.98 -2.60
C LYS A 31 -4.56 14.90 -3.36
N ARG A 32 -4.66 15.00 -4.69
CA ARG A 32 -5.32 13.99 -5.53
C ARG A 32 -4.62 12.64 -5.46
N PHE A 33 -3.29 12.64 -5.57
CA PHE A 33 -2.48 11.44 -5.38
C PHE A 33 -2.74 10.81 -4.01
N LEU A 34 -2.66 11.60 -2.94
CA LEU A 34 -2.87 11.13 -1.57
C LEU A 34 -4.28 10.53 -1.39
N ASN A 35 -5.32 11.21 -1.87
CA ASN A 35 -6.69 10.68 -1.81
C ASN A 35 -6.80 9.33 -2.55
N GLY A 36 -6.12 9.19 -3.69
CA GLY A 36 -6.03 7.92 -4.41
C GLY A 36 -5.43 6.82 -3.55
N VAL A 37 -4.25 7.07 -2.96
CA VAL A 37 -3.55 6.11 -2.08
C VAL A 37 -4.38 5.76 -0.84
N GLU A 38 -5.01 6.75 -0.20
CA GLU A 38 -5.82 6.53 1.00
C GLU A 38 -7.07 5.69 0.73
N SER A 39 -7.62 5.75 -0.48
CA SER A 39 -8.77 4.93 -0.89
C SER A 39 -8.45 3.43 -1.05
N LEU A 40 -7.16 3.07 -1.14
CA LEU A 40 -6.74 1.68 -1.34
C LEU A 40 -6.97 0.85 -0.06
N LYS A 41 -7.60 -0.32 -0.22
CA LYS A 41 -7.80 -1.28 0.88
C LYS A 41 -6.61 -2.24 1.04
N SER A 42 -6.00 -2.62 -0.08
CA SER A 42 -4.80 -3.45 -0.21
C SER A 42 -4.04 -3.04 -1.47
N VAL A 43 -2.76 -3.38 -1.54
CA VAL A 43 -1.84 -2.92 -2.60
C VAL A 43 -0.95 -4.09 -3.02
N THR A 44 -0.85 -4.37 -4.32
CA THR A 44 0.06 -5.41 -4.83
C THR A 44 1.50 -4.89 -4.89
N PRO A 45 2.53 -5.75 -4.97
CA PRO A 45 3.92 -5.29 -5.06
C PRO A 45 4.19 -4.31 -6.22
N HIS A 46 3.54 -4.51 -7.36
CA HIS A 46 3.67 -3.65 -8.52
C HIS A 46 2.92 -2.31 -8.35
N ASP A 47 1.79 -2.31 -7.61
CA ASP A 47 1.12 -1.06 -7.25
C ASP A 47 1.98 -0.24 -6.27
N TYR A 48 2.69 -0.89 -5.34
CA TYR A 48 3.65 -0.25 -4.44
C TYR A 48 4.72 0.51 -5.21
N GLN A 49 5.39 -0.14 -6.17
CA GLN A 49 6.43 0.49 -6.99
C GLN A 49 5.91 1.75 -7.70
N ARG A 50 4.71 1.67 -8.28
CA ARG A 50 4.10 2.82 -8.97
C ARG A 50 3.75 3.97 -8.02
N ILE A 51 3.15 3.65 -6.88
CA ILE A 51 2.81 4.64 -5.85
C ILE A 51 4.09 5.34 -5.36
N ASP A 52 5.14 4.56 -5.14
CA ASP A 52 6.42 5.06 -4.66
C ASP A 52 7.09 5.97 -5.69
N SER A 53 7.16 5.57 -6.97
CA SER A 53 7.70 6.43 -8.03
C SER A 53 6.96 7.77 -8.14
N VAL A 54 5.62 7.77 -8.02
CA VAL A 54 4.85 9.04 -8.04
C VAL A 54 5.14 9.88 -6.80
N TYR A 55 5.26 9.25 -5.63
CA TYR A 55 5.63 9.93 -4.39
C TYR A 55 7.04 10.55 -4.46
N GLU A 56 8.00 9.84 -5.03
CA GLU A 56 9.37 10.33 -5.26
C GLU A 56 9.38 11.52 -6.20
N ILE A 57 8.66 11.47 -7.33
CA ILE A 57 8.54 12.60 -8.26
C ILE A 57 7.96 13.83 -7.55
N LEU A 58 6.87 13.68 -6.80
CA LEU A 58 6.29 14.78 -6.04
C LEU A 58 7.24 15.33 -4.97
N THR A 59 8.01 14.46 -4.33
CA THR A 59 8.99 14.84 -3.31
C THR A 59 10.17 15.60 -3.92
N ASP A 60 10.66 15.15 -5.07
CA ASP A 60 11.74 15.81 -5.80
C ASP A 60 11.30 17.19 -6.31
N GLU A 61 10.13 17.28 -6.93
CA GLU A 61 9.52 18.55 -7.35
C GLU A 61 9.40 19.54 -6.19
N TYR A 62 8.99 19.08 -5.00
CA TYR A 62 8.95 19.91 -3.80
C TYR A 62 10.32 20.51 -3.50
N HIS A 63 11.35 19.68 -3.43
CA HIS A 63 12.69 20.11 -3.05
C HIS A 63 13.36 21.01 -4.10
N THR A 64 13.18 20.70 -5.38
CA THR A 64 13.83 21.39 -6.49
C THR A 64 13.12 22.68 -6.91
N THR A 65 11.78 22.71 -6.85
CA THR A 65 10.99 23.74 -7.53
C THR A 65 10.10 24.56 -6.60
N TYR A 66 9.43 23.91 -5.63
CA TYR A 66 8.32 24.56 -4.90
C TYR A 66 8.64 25.00 -3.48
N LYS A 67 9.52 24.32 -2.75
CA LYS A 67 9.81 24.61 -1.33
C LYS A 67 10.17 26.08 -1.10
N ALA A 68 11.01 26.65 -1.95
CA ALA A 68 11.44 28.04 -1.85
C ALA A 68 10.33 29.06 -2.17
N LYS A 69 9.26 28.63 -2.83
CA LYS A 69 8.14 29.47 -3.29
C LYS A 69 6.91 29.36 -2.38
N MET A 70 6.95 28.47 -1.39
CA MET A 70 5.82 28.18 -0.51
C MET A 70 5.75 29.15 0.68
N THR A 71 4.53 29.53 1.07
CA THR A 71 4.26 30.15 2.36
C THR A 71 4.36 29.11 3.49
N ASN A 72 4.44 29.57 4.74
CA ASN A 72 4.44 28.69 5.91
C ASN A 72 3.19 27.78 5.97
N GLU A 73 2.03 28.29 5.58
CA GLU A 73 0.78 27.52 5.52
C GLU A 73 0.82 26.42 4.45
N GLN A 74 1.41 26.73 3.29
CA GLN A 74 1.61 25.77 2.21
C GLN A 74 2.64 24.70 2.60
N LEU A 75 3.72 25.07 3.30
CA LEU A 75 4.70 24.13 3.86
C LEU A 75 4.08 23.20 4.91
N SER A 76 3.23 23.74 5.78
CA SER A 76 2.47 22.96 6.76
C SER A 76 1.54 21.98 6.06
N THR A 77 0.84 22.42 5.02
CA THR A 77 -0.05 21.59 4.19
C THR A 77 0.71 20.44 3.53
N TYR A 78 1.85 20.72 2.90
CA TYR A 78 2.72 19.70 2.33
C TYR A 78 3.17 18.68 3.39
N THR A 79 3.58 19.16 4.56
CA THR A 79 4.03 18.30 5.68
C THR A 79 2.91 17.38 6.14
N ALA A 80 1.69 17.91 6.27
CA ALA A 80 0.50 17.12 6.61
C ALA A 80 0.22 16.04 5.56
N TYR A 81 0.33 16.35 4.27
CA TYR A 81 0.16 15.36 3.20
C TYR A 81 1.22 14.26 3.25
N ARG A 82 2.49 14.63 3.47
CA ARG A 82 3.59 13.69 3.61
C ARG A 82 3.39 12.73 4.79
N ILE A 83 2.96 13.24 5.95
CA ILE A 83 2.67 12.44 7.14
C ILE A 83 1.54 11.45 6.86
N ARG A 84 0.44 11.91 6.24
CA ARG A 84 -0.70 11.07 5.88
C ARG A 84 -0.31 9.95 4.93
N TYR A 85 0.47 10.25 3.90
CA TYR A 85 1.01 9.24 3.00
C TYR A 85 1.79 8.16 3.76
N LYS A 86 2.79 8.56 4.56
CA LYS A 86 3.61 7.61 5.34
C LYS A 86 2.77 6.74 6.27
N LYS A 87 1.81 7.34 6.97
CA LYS A 87 0.88 6.61 7.85
C LYS A 87 0.07 5.58 7.08
N LYS A 88 -0.45 5.94 5.90
CA LYS A 88 -1.23 5.03 5.06
C LYS A 88 -0.37 3.87 4.54
N MET A 89 0.83 4.15 4.05
CA MET A 89 1.73 3.11 3.53
C MET A 89 2.17 2.14 4.62
N ALA A 90 2.50 2.63 5.81
CA ALA A 90 2.82 1.79 6.97
C ALA A 90 1.63 0.89 7.37
N PHE A 91 0.41 1.41 7.33
CA PHE A 91 -0.80 0.61 7.59
C PHE A 91 -1.06 -0.47 6.54
N LEU A 92 -0.80 -0.18 5.26
CA LEU A 92 -0.95 -1.16 4.20
C LEU A 92 0.10 -2.27 4.30
N GLU A 93 1.32 -1.92 4.71
CA GLU A 93 2.41 -2.87 4.91
C GLU A 93 2.17 -3.77 6.11
N SER A 94 1.69 -3.21 7.24
CA SER A 94 1.35 -4.00 8.42
C SER A 94 0.22 -5.00 8.14
N LYS A 95 -0.80 -4.60 7.37
CA LYS A 95 -1.86 -5.52 6.93
C LYS A 95 -1.34 -6.69 6.10
N LYS A 96 -0.44 -6.42 5.16
CA LYS A 96 0.20 -7.46 4.35
C LYS A 96 0.96 -8.45 5.24
N LEU A 97 1.67 -7.95 6.27
CA LEU A 97 2.37 -8.80 7.23
C LEU A 97 1.40 -9.67 8.04
N THR A 98 0.31 -9.10 8.55
CA THR A 98 -0.74 -9.85 9.27
C THR A 98 -1.34 -10.94 8.40
N GLU A 99 -1.73 -10.63 7.15
CA GLU A 99 -2.30 -11.61 6.21
C GLU A 99 -1.31 -12.75 5.89
N ALA A 100 0.00 -12.44 5.78
CA ALA A 100 1.03 -13.44 5.56
C ALA A 100 1.24 -14.36 6.78
N ILE A 101 1.22 -13.79 7.99
CA ILE A 101 1.30 -14.55 9.25
C ILE A 101 0.07 -15.45 9.41
N ASP A 102 -1.13 -14.94 9.19
CA ASP A 102 -2.36 -15.72 9.27
C ASP A 102 -2.36 -16.87 8.26
N THR A 103 -1.93 -16.61 7.03
CA THR A 103 -1.81 -17.65 5.99
C THR A 103 -0.82 -18.74 6.42
N THR A 104 0.35 -18.36 6.92
CA THR A 104 1.38 -19.30 7.37
C THR A 104 0.92 -20.10 8.60
N GLY A 105 0.34 -19.43 9.60
CA GLY A 105 -0.22 -20.07 10.79
C GLY A 105 -1.33 -21.06 10.44
N ASN A 106 -2.20 -20.72 9.49
CA ASN A 106 -3.28 -21.61 9.06
C ASN A 106 -2.76 -22.83 8.26
N VAL A 107 -1.69 -22.67 7.48
CA VAL A 107 -1.01 -23.79 6.80
C VAL A 107 -0.32 -24.71 7.81
N ILE A 108 0.42 -24.16 8.77
CA ILE A 108 1.08 -24.93 9.84
C ILE A 108 0.02 -25.66 10.66
N THR A 109 -1.06 -24.99 11.05
CA THR A 109 -2.15 -25.60 11.83
C THR A 109 -2.79 -26.74 11.06
N LYS A 110 -3.08 -26.57 9.76
CA LYS A 110 -3.60 -27.66 8.91
C LYS A 110 -2.61 -28.82 8.77
N ALA A 111 -1.31 -28.54 8.64
CA ALA A 111 -0.28 -29.57 8.54
C ALA A 111 -0.17 -30.37 9.85
N VAL A 112 -0.14 -29.70 11.00
CA VAL A 112 -0.11 -30.33 12.33
C VAL A 112 -1.37 -31.15 12.57
N ARG A 113 -2.57 -30.63 12.23
CA ARG A 113 -3.83 -31.37 12.37
C ARG A 113 -3.88 -32.62 11.49
N LYS A 114 -3.37 -32.53 10.25
CA LYS A 114 -3.30 -33.66 9.30
C LYS A 114 -2.30 -34.72 9.75
N SER A 115 -1.15 -34.31 10.28
CA SER A 115 -0.15 -35.22 10.87
C SER A 115 -0.66 -35.86 12.15
N GLY A 116 -1.30 -35.10 13.04
CA GLY A 116 -1.92 -35.62 14.27
C GLY A 116 -3.03 -36.62 13.99
N ALA A 117 -3.88 -36.38 12.98
CA ALA A 117 -4.89 -37.34 12.54
C ALA A 117 -4.30 -38.64 11.97
N LYS A 118 -3.17 -38.56 11.23
CA LYS A 118 -2.46 -39.74 10.73
C LYS A 118 -1.77 -40.54 11.83
N VAL A 119 -1.14 -39.87 12.80
CA VAL A 119 -0.49 -40.53 13.94
C VAL A 119 -1.54 -41.16 14.86
N SER A 120 -2.65 -40.45 15.13
CA SER A 120 -3.78 -41.01 15.89
C SER A 120 -4.43 -42.20 15.17
N GLY A 121 -4.62 -42.14 13.85
CA GLY A 121 -5.15 -43.26 13.06
C GLY A 121 -4.20 -44.46 13.00
N PHE A 122 -2.88 -44.22 12.93
CA PHE A 122 -1.87 -45.28 12.99
C PHE A 122 -1.83 -45.94 14.37
N LEU A 123 -1.79 -45.17 15.46
CA LEU A 123 -1.82 -45.72 16.83
C LEU A 123 -3.14 -46.43 17.12
N LYS A 124 -4.27 -45.93 16.64
CA LYS A 124 -5.57 -46.60 16.77
C LYS A 124 -5.64 -47.89 15.93
N GLY A 125 -4.95 -47.96 14.79
CA GLY A 125 -4.82 -49.18 14.00
C GLY A 125 -3.87 -50.21 14.62
N LEU A 126 -2.86 -49.75 15.36
CA LEU A 126 -1.82 -50.58 15.97
C LEU A 126 -2.23 -51.11 17.35
N PHE A 127 -3.04 -50.36 18.10
CA PHE A 127 -3.48 -50.71 19.47
C PHE A 127 -5.01 -50.93 19.61
N GLY A 128 -5.80 -50.69 18.55
CA GLY A 128 -7.26 -50.74 18.61
C GLY A 128 -7.89 -52.03 18.05
N LYS A 129 -7.11 -53.11 17.93
CA LYS A 129 -7.64 -54.41 17.53
C LYS A 129 -7.42 -55.43 18.65
N ASP A 130 -8.16 -55.24 19.73
CA ASP A 130 -8.53 -56.33 20.62
C ASP A 130 -10.04 -56.26 20.87
N LYS A 131 -10.63 -57.47 20.92
CA LYS A 131 -12.06 -57.78 21.08
C LYS A 131 -12.67 -57.17 22.34
#